data_AF-A0AAV6UBT3-F1
#
_entry.id   AF-A0AAV6UBT3-F1
#
_cell.length_a   1.000
_cell.length_b   1.000
_cell.length_c   1.000
_cell.angle_alpha   90.00
_cell.angle_beta   90.00
_cell.angle_gamma   90.00
#
_symmetry.space_group_name_H-M   'P 1'
#
loop_
_entity.id
_entity.type
_entity.pdbx_description
1 polymer ?
#
loop_
_entity_poly.entity_id
_entity_poly.type
_entity_poly.pdbx_seq_one_letter_code
_entity_poly.pdbx_strand_id
1 'polypeptide(L)'
;MCTLEPNKCDWNQSNFCNRYPKYCINGEDPMNAVPNHRYYLPNNYSFAYLNTVGQRKEDLLNYCVIFTDTPDSCPNIVSVPAVSRDGFPNTCFTVESLWGQPDAQPRSLPVASHVFVALKLHPEEYINSKEPVQAYTMVHDPRALVNPIRDGIVLVPGKIYHIYVSQTVIERLPAPYRTNCTDYLKLWRENGGRGPLTRKVSMQPVFGMEKLLKMTLLPAILYRTSLAVHKLRV
;
A
#
# COMPACT_ATOMS: atom_id res chain seq x y z
N MET A 1 -17.46 6.57 -2.08
CA MET A 1 -17.32 8.01 -1.70
C MET A 1 -18.58 8.87 -1.93
N CYS A 2 -19.11 9.02 -3.16
CA CYS A 2 -20.22 9.95 -3.44
C CYS A 2 -21.56 9.62 -2.75
N THR A 3 -21.77 8.36 -2.35
CA THR A 3 -22.90 7.98 -1.49
C THR A 3 -22.81 8.58 -0.10
N LEU A 4 -21.59 8.71 0.44
CA LEU A 4 -21.34 9.16 1.81
C LEU A 4 -21.27 10.69 1.89
N GLU A 5 -20.72 11.33 0.85
CA GLU A 5 -20.57 12.79 0.80
C GLU A 5 -21.09 13.35 -0.53
N PRO A 6 -22.42 13.36 -0.77
CA PRO A 6 -23.00 13.78 -2.06
C PRO A 6 -22.64 15.22 -2.45
N ASN A 7 -22.47 16.09 -1.45
CA ASN A 7 -22.10 17.50 -1.62
C ASN A 7 -20.64 17.72 -2.08
N LYS A 8 -19.82 16.68 -2.09
CA LYS A 8 -18.43 16.72 -2.58
C LYS A 8 -18.25 16.06 -3.95
N CYS A 9 -19.35 15.77 -4.64
CA CYS A 9 -19.33 15.16 -5.97
C CYS A 9 -19.98 16.06 -7.01
N ASP A 10 -19.47 15.98 -8.24
CA ASP A 10 -20.07 16.63 -9.40
C ASP A 10 -21.06 15.65 -10.05
N TRP A 11 -22.34 16.03 -10.10
CA TRP A 11 -23.45 15.20 -10.61
C TRP A 11 -23.91 15.61 -12.02
N ASN A 12 -24.63 14.71 -12.69
CA ASN A 12 -25.45 15.01 -13.87
C ASN A 12 -24.72 15.73 -15.02
N GLN A 13 -23.59 15.17 -15.44
CA GLN A 13 -22.86 15.69 -16.61
C GLN A 13 -23.40 15.07 -17.90
N SER A 14 -23.73 15.88 -18.90
CA SER A 14 -24.00 15.37 -20.24
C SER A 14 -22.75 14.68 -20.78
N ASN A 15 -22.92 13.55 -21.47
CA ASN A 15 -21.81 12.72 -21.96
C ASN A 15 -20.84 12.24 -20.85
N PHE A 16 -21.36 11.94 -19.66
CA PHE A 16 -20.58 11.53 -18.50
C PHE A 16 -19.54 10.45 -18.82
N CYS A 17 -19.97 9.32 -19.39
CA CYS A 17 -19.07 8.20 -19.69
C CYS A 17 -18.03 8.48 -20.78
N ASN A 18 -18.29 9.45 -21.66
CA ASN A 18 -17.26 9.90 -22.61
C ASN A 18 -16.16 10.71 -21.90
N ARG A 19 -16.54 11.47 -20.87
CA ARG A 19 -15.61 12.29 -20.09
C ARG A 19 -14.89 11.49 -19.00
N TYR A 20 -15.59 10.53 -18.39
CA TYR A 20 -15.15 9.77 -17.22
C TYR A 20 -15.34 8.26 -17.43
N PRO A 21 -14.73 7.68 -18.48
CA PRO A 21 -14.99 6.29 -18.87
C PRO A 21 -14.67 5.28 -17.76
N LYS A 22 -13.73 5.59 -16.86
CA LYS A 22 -13.36 4.70 -15.75
C LYS A 22 -14.43 4.53 -14.66
N TYR A 23 -15.39 5.45 -14.58
CA TYR A 23 -16.50 5.38 -13.61
C TYR A 23 -17.71 4.66 -14.19
N CYS A 24 -17.66 4.25 -15.46
CA CYS A 24 -18.78 3.61 -16.13
C CYS A 24 -18.55 2.11 -16.32
N ILE A 25 -19.59 1.34 -16.05
CA ILE A 25 -19.64 -0.11 -16.27
C ILE A 25 -20.59 -0.33 -17.44
N ASN A 26 -20.08 -0.94 -18.53
CA ASN A 26 -20.86 -1.16 -19.77
C ASN A 26 -21.47 0.11 -20.38
N GLY A 27 -20.83 1.27 -20.19
CA GLY A 27 -21.30 2.55 -20.71
C GLY A 27 -22.33 3.27 -19.84
N GLU A 28 -22.68 2.71 -18.68
CA GLU A 28 -23.57 3.32 -17.70
C GLU A 28 -22.80 3.58 -16.39
N ASP A 29 -23.01 4.74 -15.77
CA ASP A 29 -22.60 4.97 -14.37
C ASP A 29 -23.85 4.95 -13.50
N PRO A 30 -24.00 3.98 -12.58
CA PRO A 30 -25.16 3.91 -11.69
C PRO A 30 -25.29 5.14 -10.79
N MET A 31 -24.22 5.92 -10.56
CA MET A 31 -24.27 7.13 -9.72
C MET A 31 -24.37 8.44 -10.52
N ASN A 32 -23.95 8.44 -11.79
CA ASN A 32 -23.75 9.64 -12.62
C ASN A 32 -23.00 10.76 -11.87
N ALA A 33 -21.95 10.39 -11.13
CA ALA A 33 -21.23 11.26 -10.21
C ALA A 33 -19.74 10.99 -10.15
N VAL A 34 -18.93 12.05 -10.09
CA VAL A 34 -17.48 11.95 -9.85
C VAL A 34 -17.10 12.74 -8.60
N PRO A 35 -16.26 12.19 -7.71
CA PRO A 35 -15.71 12.97 -6.61
C PRO A 35 -14.98 14.22 -7.12
N ASN A 36 -15.31 15.37 -6.55
CA ASN A 36 -14.68 16.62 -6.94
C ASN A 36 -13.41 16.83 -6.12
N HIS A 37 -12.26 16.60 -6.77
CA HIS A 37 -10.91 16.71 -6.19
C HIS A 37 -10.65 18.00 -5.38
N ARG A 38 -11.35 19.11 -5.65
CA ARG A 38 -11.19 20.37 -4.91
C ARG A 38 -11.57 20.26 -3.45
N TYR A 39 -12.52 19.39 -3.12
CA TYR A 39 -12.88 19.13 -1.72
C TYR A 39 -11.86 18.25 -1.02
N TYR A 40 -11.00 17.57 -1.77
CA TYR A 40 -10.09 16.52 -1.29
C TYR A 40 -8.63 16.98 -1.13
N LEU A 41 -8.42 18.28 -0.87
CA LEU A 41 -7.11 18.91 -0.67
C LEU A 41 -6.44 18.54 0.69
N PRO A 42 -5.10 18.61 0.82
CA PRO A 42 -4.37 17.96 1.91
C PRO A 42 -4.68 18.53 3.29
N ASN A 43 -5.06 19.81 3.35
CA ASN A 43 -5.35 20.51 4.61
C ASN A 43 -6.67 20.05 5.26
N ASN A 44 -7.49 19.27 4.55
CA ASN A 44 -8.83 18.89 4.99
C ASN A 44 -8.90 17.48 5.60
N TYR A 45 -7.81 16.71 5.62
CA TYR A 45 -7.87 15.28 5.98
C TYR A 45 -6.79 14.84 6.98
N SER A 46 -7.24 14.13 8.01
CA SER A 46 -6.38 13.43 8.96
C SER A 46 -6.44 11.91 8.73
N PHE A 47 -5.47 11.16 9.26
CA PHE A 47 -5.56 9.69 9.26
C PHE A 47 -6.82 9.17 9.97
N ALA A 48 -7.28 9.87 11.01
CA ALA A 48 -8.52 9.52 11.70
C ALA A 48 -9.74 9.62 10.76
N TYR A 49 -9.78 10.64 9.92
CA TYR A 49 -10.82 10.77 8.90
C TYR A 49 -10.68 9.70 7.80
N LEU A 50 -9.47 9.38 7.34
CA LEU A 50 -9.30 8.29 6.37
C LEU A 50 -9.70 6.93 6.92
N ASN A 51 -9.61 6.71 8.23
CA ASN A 51 -10.13 5.49 8.83
C ASN A 51 -11.66 5.40 8.80
N THR A 52 -12.38 6.52 8.61
CA THR A 52 -13.84 6.53 8.53
C THR A 52 -14.37 6.48 7.09
N VAL A 53 -13.70 7.14 6.15
CA VAL A 53 -14.18 7.22 4.75
C VAL A 53 -13.26 6.56 3.72
N GLY A 54 -12.04 6.21 4.13
CA GLY A 54 -11.08 5.56 3.25
C GLY A 54 -11.46 4.12 2.94
N GLN A 55 -10.77 3.55 1.96
CA GLN A 55 -10.99 2.16 1.58
C GLN A 55 -10.75 1.23 2.76
N ARG A 56 -11.63 0.24 2.97
CA ARG A 56 -11.43 -0.81 3.98
C ARG A 56 -10.74 -2.02 3.38
N LYS A 57 -10.27 -2.94 4.24
CA LYS A 57 -9.55 -4.13 3.76
C LYS A 57 -10.43 -5.00 2.86
N GLU A 58 -11.72 -5.11 3.16
CA GLU A 58 -12.69 -5.92 2.41
C GLU A 58 -13.00 -5.31 1.04
N ASP A 59 -12.86 -3.99 0.94
CA ASP A 59 -13.08 -3.25 -0.31
C ASP A 59 -11.85 -3.39 -1.23
N LEU A 60 -10.62 -3.47 -0.68
CA LEU A 60 -9.39 -3.65 -1.47
C LEU A 60 -9.05 -5.12 -1.77
N LEU A 61 -9.06 -5.97 -0.74
CA LEU A 61 -8.59 -7.35 -0.81
C LEU A 61 -9.78 -8.26 -1.11
N ASN A 62 -9.81 -8.82 -2.32
CA ASN A 62 -10.84 -9.79 -2.67
C ASN A 62 -10.63 -11.11 -1.91
N TYR A 63 -9.41 -11.64 -1.99
CA TYR A 63 -8.97 -12.78 -1.19
C TYR A 63 -7.44 -12.83 -1.13
N CYS A 64 -6.92 -13.46 -0.08
CA CYS A 64 -5.51 -13.67 0.15
C CYS A 64 -5.31 -15.09 0.67
N VAL A 65 -4.55 -15.90 -0.07
CA VAL A 65 -4.33 -17.31 0.22
C VAL A 65 -2.84 -17.60 0.19
N ILE A 66 -2.37 -18.34 1.18
CA ILE A 66 -1.03 -18.91 1.24
C ILE A 66 -1.15 -20.36 0.79
N PHE A 67 -0.57 -20.66 -0.36
CA PHE A 67 -0.51 -22.02 -0.88
C PHE A 67 0.70 -22.73 -0.27
N THR A 68 0.41 -23.74 0.55
CA THR A 68 1.37 -24.74 1.07
C THR A 68 0.80 -26.14 0.77
N ASP A 69 1.21 -27.18 1.50
CA ASP A 69 0.55 -28.49 1.45
C ASP A 69 -0.95 -28.40 1.80
N THR A 70 -1.28 -27.50 2.73
CA THR A 70 -2.66 -27.13 3.07
C THR A 70 -2.86 -25.64 2.81
N PRO A 71 -3.75 -25.24 1.88
CA PRO A 71 -4.06 -23.84 1.66
C PRO A 71 -4.58 -23.16 2.93
N ASP A 72 -4.07 -21.97 3.20
CA ASP A 72 -4.41 -21.20 4.39
C ASP A 72 -4.76 -19.76 4.02
N SER A 73 -5.62 -19.11 4.79
CA SER A 73 -5.90 -17.68 4.63
C SER A 73 -4.72 -16.86 5.13
N CYS A 74 -4.45 -15.72 4.51
CA CYS A 74 -3.45 -14.79 5.03
C CYS A 74 -3.87 -14.23 6.40
N PRO A 75 -3.09 -14.44 7.48
CA PRO A 75 -3.36 -13.85 8.78
C PRO A 75 -2.84 -12.41 8.87
N ASN A 76 -3.21 -11.72 9.96
CA ASN A 76 -2.63 -10.45 10.38
C ASN A 76 -2.60 -9.37 9.30
N ILE A 77 -3.76 -9.15 8.66
CA ILE A 77 -3.91 -8.03 7.73
C ILE A 77 -4.11 -6.75 8.53
N VAL A 78 -3.12 -5.86 8.49
CA VAL A 78 -3.12 -4.62 9.28
C VAL A 78 -3.19 -3.40 8.36
N SER A 79 -4.12 -2.51 8.67
CA SER A 79 -4.21 -1.18 8.07
C SER A 79 -3.10 -0.29 8.62
N VAL A 80 -2.33 0.35 7.73
CA VAL A 80 -1.22 1.22 8.10
C VAL A 80 -1.31 2.57 7.38
N PRO A 81 -1.03 3.67 8.09
CA PRO A 81 -1.01 4.98 7.48
C PRO A 81 0.15 5.09 6.48
N ALA A 82 -0.12 5.68 5.32
CA ALA A 82 0.89 6.08 4.36
C ALA A 82 0.65 7.49 3.84
N VAL A 83 1.63 7.98 3.10
CA VAL A 83 1.59 9.33 2.55
C VAL A 83 1.84 9.26 1.06
N SER A 84 1.04 9.98 0.29
CA SER A 84 1.21 10.16 -1.14
C SER A 84 2.55 10.79 -1.53
N ARG A 85 2.83 10.82 -2.83
CA ARG A 85 3.95 11.61 -3.36
C ARG A 85 3.78 13.09 -3.04
N ASP A 86 2.54 13.57 -3.04
CA ASP A 86 2.18 14.96 -2.83
C ASP A 86 1.84 15.29 -1.36
N GLY A 87 2.14 14.39 -0.41
CA GLY A 87 1.96 14.65 1.03
C GLY A 87 0.57 14.35 1.60
N PHE A 88 -0.42 14.00 0.78
CA PHE A 88 -1.74 13.53 1.21
C PHE A 88 -1.68 12.24 2.03
N PRO A 89 -2.45 12.12 3.12
CA PRO A 89 -2.57 10.87 3.85
C PRO A 89 -3.27 9.80 2.99
N ASN A 90 -2.94 8.54 3.21
CA ASN A 90 -3.51 7.36 2.54
C ASN A 90 -3.46 6.15 3.49
N THR A 91 -4.13 5.06 3.13
CA THR A 91 -4.25 3.85 3.95
C THR A 91 -3.77 2.62 3.18
N CYS A 92 -2.68 1.99 3.63
CA CYS A 92 -2.23 0.70 3.08
C CYS A 92 -2.75 -0.46 3.91
N PHE A 93 -2.70 -1.64 3.31
CA PHE A 93 -2.88 -2.90 3.99
C PHE A 93 -1.62 -3.73 3.90
N THR A 94 -1.15 -4.21 5.03
CA THR A 94 -0.02 -5.13 5.13
C THR A 94 -0.55 -6.53 5.34
N VAL A 95 -0.03 -7.50 4.61
CA VAL A 95 -0.32 -8.91 4.86
C VAL A 95 0.72 -9.46 5.83
N GLU A 96 0.27 -10.28 6.79
CA GLU A 96 1.14 -10.96 7.74
C GLU A 96 1.91 -10.00 8.68
N SER A 97 1.59 -8.72 8.84
CA SER A 97 2.46 -7.77 9.57
C SER A 97 2.75 -8.15 11.03
N LEU A 98 3.98 -7.88 11.49
CA LEU A 98 4.40 -7.94 12.90
C LEU A 98 4.53 -6.55 13.54
N TRP A 99 4.10 -5.51 12.82
CA TRP A 99 4.11 -4.16 13.36
C TRP A 99 3.23 -4.07 14.61
N GLY A 100 3.79 -3.52 15.70
CA GLY A 100 3.13 -3.46 17.01
C GLY A 100 3.12 -4.79 17.79
N GLN A 101 3.88 -5.80 17.35
CA GLN A 101 3.95 -7.12 18.00
C GLN A 101 5.41 -7.47 18.38
N PRO A 102 5.96 -6.88 19.45
CA PRO A 102 7.39 -6.95 19.79
C PRO A 102 7.92 -8.38 19.98
N ASP A 103 7.07 -9.26 20.51
CA ASP A 103 7.43 -10.64 20.86
C ASP A 103 7.06 -11.66 19.77
N ALA A 104 6.32 -11.22 18.73
CA ALA A 104 5.90 -12.10 17.66
C ALA A 104 7.05 -12.46 16.72
N GLN A 105 7.03 -13.69 16.22
CA GLN A 105 8.00 -14.17 15.26
C GLN A 105 7.38 -14.33 13.87
N PRO A 106 8.15 -14.11 12.80
CA PRO A 106 7.67 -14.34 11.45
C PRO A 106 7.32 -15.82 11.25
N ARG A 107 6.19 -16.09 10.59
CA ARG A 107 5.82 -17.43 10.14
C ARG A 107 6.89 -17.95 9.17
N SER A 108 7.36 -19.17 9.42
CA SER A 108 8.22 -19.90 8.47
C SER A 108 7.32 -20.61 7.46
N LEU A 109 7.64 -20.46 6.17
CA LEU A 109 6.93 -21.10 5.08
C LEU A 109 7.89 -22.00 4.28
N PRO A 110 7.45 -23.17 3.79
CA PRO A 110 8.22 -23.97 2.84
C PRO A 110 8.64 -23.17 1.61
N VAL A 111 9.79 -23.50 1.02
CA VAL A 111 10.34 -22.78 -0.16
C VAL A 111 9.39 -22.82 -1.38
N ALA A 112 8.64 -23.91 -1.54
CA ALA A 112 7.65 -24.06 -2.62
C ALA A 112 6.35 -23.28 -2.39
N SER A 113 6.20 -22.64 -1.23
CA SER A 113 4.98 -21.90 -0.91
C SER A 113 4.90 -20.62 -1.72
N HIS A 114 3.68 -20.22 -2.07
CA HIS A 114 3.44 -18.92 -2.70
C HIS A 114 2.19 -18.27 -2.14
N VAL A 115 2.22 -16.94 -2.09
CA VAL A 115 1.08 -16.13 -1.62
C VAL A 115 0.36 -15.59 -2.84
N PHE A 116 -0.94 -15.88 -2.91
CA PHE A 116 -1.81 -15.34 -3.94
C PHE A 116 -2.71 -14.27 -3.35
N VAL A 117 -2.70 -13.08 -3.95
CA VAL A 117 -3.54 -11.96 -3.52
C VAL A 117 -4.31 -11.42 -4.71
N ALA A 118 -5.64 -11.38 -4.58
CA ALA A 118 -6.52 -10.73 -5.54
C ALA A 118 -6.98 -9.38 -4.99
N LEU A 119 -6.87 -8.34 -5.83
CA LEU A 119 -7.25 -6.97 -5.48
C LEU A 119 -8.52 -6.52 -6.21
N LYS A 120 -9.29 -5.66 -5.56
CA LYS A 120 -10.40 -4.87 -6.11
C LYS A 120 -10.02 -3.39 -6.03
N LEU A 121 -9.87 -2.76 -7.19
CA LEU A 121 -9.37 -1.39 -7.27
C LEU A 121 -10.43 -0.32 -7.49
N HIS A 122 -11.73 -0.66 -7.44
CA HIS A 122 -12.86 0.30 -7.38
C HIS A 122 -12.61 1.65 -8.09
N PRO A 123 -12.47 1.65 -9.43
CA PRO A 123 -12.14 2.85 -10.19
C PRO A 123 -13.13 4.01 -9.97
N GLU A 124 -14.38 3.68 -9.63
CA GLU A 124 -15.47 4.59 -9.29
C GLU A 124 -15.21 5.40 -8.00
N GLU A 125 -14.30 4.93 -7.14
CA GLU A 125 -13.98 5.60 -5.87
C GLU A 125 -12.78 6.54 -5.97
N TYR A 126 -12.17 6.66 -7.15
CA TYR A 126 -11.00 7.51 -7.33
C TYR A 126 -11.40 8.98 -7.21
N ILE A 127 -10.70 9.70 -6.34
CA ILE A 127 -10.94 11.12 -6.12
C ILE A 127 -10.59 11.94 -7.37
N ASN A 128 -9.50 11.59 -8.03
CA ASN A 128 -9.02 12.27 -9.23
C ASN A 128 -9.38 11.46 -10.47
N SER A 129 -10.28 11.99 -11.29
CA SER A 129 -10.73 11.32 -12.51
C SER A 129 -9.63 11.14 -13.56
N LYS A 130 -8.55 11.92 -13.49
CA LYS A 130 -7.41 11.83 -14.43
C LYS A 130 -6.36 10.79 -14.01
N GLU A 131 -6.44 10.27 -12.79
CA GLU A 131 -5.48 9.27 -12.32
C GLU A 131 -5.76 7.89 -12.93
N PRO A 132 -4.70 7.18 -13.34
CA PRO A 132 -4.83 5.80 -13.79
C PRO A 132 -5.23 4.91 -12.61
N VAL A 133 -6.10 3.94 -12.88
CA VAL A 133 -6.47 2.91 -11.91
C VAL A 133 -5.28 1.99 -11.75
N GLN A 134 -4.68 1.96 -10.56
CA GLN A 134 -3.51 1.14 -10.28
C GLN A 134 -3.44 0.83 -8.79
N ALA A 135 -2.65 -0.17 -8.42
CA ALA A 135 -2.25 -0.41 -7.05
C ALA A 135 -0.75 -0.26 -6.91
N TYR A 136 -0.30 0.03 -5.70
CA TYR A 136 1.12 -0.02 -5.37
C TYR A 136 1.34 -1.18 -4.40
N THR A 137 2.38 -1.97 -4.67
CA THR A 137 2.77 -3.05 -3.78
C THR A 137 4.25 -3.03 -3.46
N MET A 138 4.62 -3.51 -2.28
CA MET A 138 6.02 -3.63 -1.89
C MET A 138 6.20 -4.84 -0.99
N VAL A 139 7.31 -5.56 -1.17
CA VAL A 139 7.67 -6.66 -0.29
C VAL A 139 8.80 -6.23 0.67
N HIS A 140 8.62 -6.42 1.97
CA HIS A 140 9.48 -5.83 3.02
C HIS A 140 9.54 -6.64 4.33
N ASP A 141 10.43 -6.25 5.25
CA ASP A 141 10.53 -6.82 6.62
C ASP A 141 9.17 -6.83 7.33
N PRO A 142 8.74 -7.94 7.96
CA PRO A 142 7.49 -8.04 8.70
C PRO A 142 7.26 -6.95 9.74
N ARG A 143 8.34 -6.43 10.30
CA ARG A 143 8.38 -5.46 11.39
C ARG A 143 8.48 -4.04 10.83
N ALA A 144 8.87 -3.88 9.57
CA ALA A 144 9.00 -2.58 8.92
C ALA A 144 7.63 -2.09 8.45
N LEU A 145 7.39 -0.81 8.70
CA LEU A 145 6.48 -0.05 7.86
C LEU A 145 7.24 0.25 6.57
N VAL A 146 6.57 0.18 5.40
CA VAL A 146 7.05 0.69 4.10
C VAL A 146 5.95 1.49 3.39
N ASN A 147 6.31 2.38 2.46
CA ASN A 147 5.34 3.10 1.63
C ASN A 147 5.47 2.71 0.16
N PRO A 148 4.58 1.83 -0.32
CA PRO A 148 4.65 1.33 -1.69
C PRO A 148 4.46 2.43 -2.75
N ILE A 149 3.94 3.60 -2.40
CA ILE A 149 3.75 4.73 -3.32
C ILE A 149 5.08 5.29 -3.82
N ARG A 150 6.05 5.32 -2.90
CA ARG A 150 7.38 5.88 -3.14
C ARG A 150 8.30 4.82 -3.72
N ASP A 151 8.36 3.68 -3.06
CA ASP A 151 9.41 2.67 -3.30
C ASP A 151 8.85 1.33 -3.83
N GLY A 152 7.54 1.25 -4.06
CA GLY A 152 6.88 0.03 -4.49
C GLY A 152 6.76 -0.14 -6.00
N ILE A 153 6.22 -1.28 -6.37
CA ILE A 153 5.90 -1.72 -7.73
C ILE A 153 4.46 -1.31 -8.04
N VAL A 154 4.24 -0.77 -9.24
CA VAL A 154 2.91 -0.42 -9.73
C VAL A 154 2.24 -1.63 -10.38
N LEU A 155 1.03 -1.95 -9.93
CA LEU A 155 0.16 -2.99 -10.47
C LEU A 155 -0.99 -2.36 -11.25
N VAL A 156 -1.18 -2.78 -12.49
CA VAL A 156 -2.28 -2.32 -13.35
C VAL A 156 -3.39 -3.39 -13.32
N PRO A 157 -4.67 -3.00 -13.27
CA PRO A 157 -5.79 -3.93 -13.33
C PRO A 157 -5.74 -4.88 -14.54
N GLY A 158 -6.37 -6.04 -14.40
CA GLY A 158 -6.51 -7.02 -15.48
C GLY A 158 -5.25 -7.83 -15.81
N LYS A 159 -4.22 -7.75 -14.95
CA LYS A 159 -2.95 -8.48 -15.10
C LYS A 159 -2.66 -9.35 -13.89
N ILE A 160 -1.96 -10.46 -14.14
CA ILE A 160 -1.40 -11.32 -13.10
C ILE A 160 0.10 -11.02 -13.02
N TYR A 161 0.59 -10.75 -11.81
CA TYR A 161 1.99 -10.43 -11.54
C TYR A 161 2.62 -11.55 -10.72
N HIS A 162 3.71 -12.12 -11.24
CA HIS A 162 4.51 -13.11 -10.51
C HIS A 162 5.71 -12.39 -9.87
N ILE A 163 5.69 -12.28 -8.55
CA ILE A 163 6.76 -11.63 -7.77
C ILE A 163 7.59 -12.74 -7.11
N TYR A 164 8.82 -12.89 -7.56
CA TYR A 164 9.78 -13.82 -6.98
C TYR A 164 10.65 -13.10 -5.96
N VAL A 165 10.91 -13.80 -4.86
CA VAL A 165 11.52 -13.21 -3.68
C VAL A 165 12.79 -14.00 -3.34
N SER A 166 13.89 -13.27 -3.14
CA SER A 166 15.13 -13.82 -2.58
C SER A 166 15.61 -12.91 -1.46
N GLN A 167 16.09 -13.51 -0.37
CA GLN A 167 16.57 -12.79 0.81
C GLN A 167 18.08 -12.91 0.91
N THR A 168 18.76 -11.77 0.99
CA THR A 168 20.18 -11.70 1.37
C THR A 168 20.29 -11.16 2.79
N VAL A 169 21.11 -11.79 3.63
CA VAL A 169 21.31 -11.41 5.03
C VAL A 169 22.76 -10.99 5.21
N ILE A 170 22.96 -9.72 5.58
CA ILE A 170 24.26 -9.23 6.05
C ILE A 170 24.26 -9.29 7.58
N GLU A 171 25.27 -9.93 8.14
CA GLU A 171 25.51 -10.00 9.58
C GLU A 171 26.79 -9.23 9.91
N ARG A 172 26.69 -8.29 10.84
CA ARG A 172 27.83 -7.49 11.29
C ARG A 172 28.23 -7.96 12.68
N LEU A 173 29.54 -8.02 12.93
CA LEU A 173 30.05 -8.44 14.22
C LEU A 173 29.67 -7.44 15.32
N PRO A 174 29.35 -7.92 16.54
CA PRO A 174 29.10 -7.04 17.69
C PRO A 174 30.39 -6.31 18.11
N ALA A 175 30.34 -5.47 19.15
CA ALA A 175 31.56 -4.94 19.76
C ALA A 175 32.55 -6.09 20.09
N PRO A 176 33.89 -5.91 19.96
CA PRO A 176 34.63 -4.65 19.84
C PRO A 176 34.94 -4.20 18.40
N TYR A 177 34.39 -4.87 17.40
CA TYR A 177 34.61 -4.48 16.01
C TYR A 177 34.03 -3.08 15.75
N ARG A 178 34.75 -2.23 15.00
CA ARG A 178 34.31 -0.87 14.65
C ARG A 178 33.17 -0.90 13.62
N THR A 179 32.03 -1.46 13.99
CA THR A 179 30.85 -1.54 13.13
C THR A 179 29.97 -0.30 13.24
N ASN A 180 30.08 0.46 14.34
CA ASN A 180 29.30 1.67 14.64
C ASN A 180 27.80 1.49 14.32
N CYS A 181 27.30 0.28 14.60
CA CYS A 181 25.94 -0.15 14.30
C CYS A 181 25.03 0.04 15.51
N THR A 182 23.80 0.44 15.24
CA THR A 182 22.73 0.49 16.23
C THR A 182 21.91 -0.79 16.13
N ASP A 183 21.62 -1.42 17.27
CA ASP A 183 20.69 -2.56 17.31
C ASP A 183 19.24 -2.04 17.25
N TYR A 184 18.77 -1.83 16.02
CA TYR A 184 17.42 -1.35 15.77
C TYR A 184 16.34 -2.37 16.16
N LEU A 185 16.65 -3.67 16.16
CA LEU A 185 15.69 -4.69 16.57
C LEU A 185 15.46 -4.62 18.09
N LYS A 186 16.52 -4.43 18.86
CA LYS A 186 16.41 -4.17 20.30
C LYS A 186 15.57 -2.93 20.56
N LEU A 187 15.90 -1.79 19.92
CA LEU A 187 15.13 -0.55 20.09
C LEU A 187 13.66 -0.69 19.69
N TRP A 188 13.37 -1.41 18.60
CA TRP A 188 12.00 -1.66 18.16
C TRP A 188 11.20 -2.49 19.17
N ARG A 189 11.81 -3.51 19.77
CA ARG A 189 11.18 -4.30 20.86
C ARG A 189 10.93 -3.46 22.10
N GLU A 190 11.94 -2.70 22.54
CA GLU A 190 11.84 -1.79 23.69
C GLU A 190 10.76 -0.72 23.50
N ASN A 191 10.49 -0.32 22.26
CA ASN A 191 9.42 0.61 21.88
C ASN A 191 8.06 -0.10 21.59
N GLY A 192 7.85 -1.31 22.10
CA GLY A 192 6.57 -2.02 21.95
C GLY A 192 6.26 -2.44 20.51
N GLY A 193 7.29 -2.77 19.73
CA GLY A 193 7.13 -3.20 18.33
C GLY A 193 6.89 -2.05 17.36
N ARG A 194 7.34 -0.84 17.70
CA ARG A 194 7.17 0.37 16.90
C ARG A 194 8.51 1.10 16.70
N GLY A 195 8.54 1.94 15.67
CA GLY A 195 9.68 2.81 15.39
C GLY A 195 10.61 2.30 14.28
N PRO A 196 11.72 3.01 14.05
CA PRO A 196 12.62 2.76 12.94
C PRO A 196 13.41 1.46 13.11
N LEU A 197 13.42 0.64 12.05
CA LEU A 197 14.29 -0.54 11.97
C LEU A 197 15.64 -0.27 11.35
N THR A 198 15.87 0.95 10.85
CA THR A 198 17.15 1.36 10.26
C THR A 198 17.41 2.85 10.42
N ARG A 199 18.66 3.24 10.16
CA ARG A 199 19.08 4.66 10.10
C ARG A 199 18.33 5.45 9.03
N LYS A 200 17.98 4.84 7.89
CA LYS A 200 17.22 5.53 6.83
C LYS A 200 15.83 5.95 7.34
N VAL A 201 15.22 5.14 8.21
CA VAL A 201 13.91 5.45 8.83
C VAL A 201 14.00 6.60 9.84
N SER A 202 15.15 6.87 10.45
CA SER A 202 15.30 7.93 11.47
C SER A 202 15.40 9.37 10.92
N MET A 203 15.54 9.56 9.60
CA MET A 203 15.78 10.88 8.98
C MET A 203 14.63 11.38 8.08
N GLN A 204 13.54 10.62 7.98
CA GLN A 204 12.32 11.00 7.26
C GLN A 204 11.13 10.51 8.08
N PRO A 205 9.95 11.16 8.04
CA PRO A 205 8.73 10.54 8.54
C PRO A 205 8.49 9.30 7.66
N VAL A 206 8.92 8.16 8.23
CA VAL A 206 8.71 6.78 7.80
C VAL A 206 9.60 6.27 6.62
N PHE A 207 10.08 5.00 6.76
CA PHE A 207 10.69 4.06 5.76
C PHE A 207 12.23 4.04 5.56
N GLY A 208 13.03 2.94 5.50
CA GLY A 208 12.92 1.47 5.70
C GLY A 208 14.33 0.77 5.81
N MET A 209 14.45 -0.52 6.22
CA MET A 209 15.11 -1.70 5.54
C MET A 209 15.14 -3.04 6.36
N GLU A 210 15.23 -4.16 5.61
CA GLU A 210 15.79 -5.54 5.81
C GLU A 210 15.54 -6.33 7.13
N LYS A 211 14.66 -7.35 7.15
CA LYS A 211 14.78 -8.78 6.75
C LYS A 211 13.41 -9.51 6.86
N LEU A 212 13.22 -10.61 6.13
CA LEU A 212 11.93 -11.36 5.92
C LEU A 212 10.92 -10.59 5.07
N LEU A 213 10.04 -11.27 4.33
CA LEU A 213 9.28 -10.66 3.23
C LEU A 213 7.77 -10.72 3.47
N LYS A 214 7.13 -9.55 3.47
CA LYS A 214 5.67 -9.33 3.61
C LYS A 214 5.20 -8.28 2.63
N MET A 215 4.00 -8.43 2.10
CA MET A 215 3.46 -7.58 1.04
C MET A 215 2.59 -6.46 1.63
N THR A 216 2.97 -5.21 1.39
CA THR A 216 2.09 -4.05 1.57
C THR A 216 1.36 -3.77 0.26
N LEU A 217 0.06 -3.47 0.34
CA LEU A 217 -0.81 -3.16 -0.77
C LEU A 217 -1.53 -1.84 -0.54
N LEU A 218 -1.63 -1.06 -1.61
CA LEU A 218 -2.30 0.23 -1.63
C LEU A 218 -3.12 0.37 -2.91
N PRO A 219 -4.37 0.86 -2.85
CA PRO A 219 -4.97 1.51 -4.01
C PRO A 219 -4.17 2.79 -4.34
N ALA A 220 -4.00 3.09 -5.62
CA ALA A 220 -3.45 4.37 -6.02
C ALA A 220 -4.51 5.47 -5.94
N ILE A 221 -4.67 6.11 -4.78
CA ILE A 221 -5.42 7.37 -4.69
C ILE A 221 -4.37 8.48 -4.53
N LEU A 222 -3.73 8.88 -5.63
CA LEU A 222 -2.49 9.63 -5.58
C LEU A 222 -2.30 10.62 -6.73
N TYR A 223 -2.36 11.87 -6.32
CA TYR A 223 -2.05 13.04 -7.12
C TYR A 223 -0.64 12.96 -7.73
N ARG A 224 -0.55 13.48 -8.96
CA ARG A 224 0.48 13.21 -9.96
C ARG A 224 1.44 14.39 -10.07
N THR A 225 2.73 14.10 -10.18
CA THR A 225 3.66 14.93 -10.97
C THR A 225 4.41 14.04 -11.97
N SER A 226 4.50 14.53 -13.21
CA SER A 226 5.05 13.84 -14.39
C SER A 226 6.56 13.65 -14.32
N LEU A 227 7.06 12.51 -14.80
CA LEU A 227 8.34 12.45 -15.50
C LEU A 227 8.27 11.40 -16.62
N ALA A 228 8.57 11.84 -17.83
CA ALA A 228 8.72 10.98 -19.00
C ALA A 228 10.09 10.32 -18.98
N VAL A 229 10.18 9.04 -19.34
CA VAL A 229 11.43 8.44 -19.83
C VAL A 229 11.14 7.63 -21.08
N HIS A 230 11.79 8.04 -22.17
CA HIS A 230 11.83 7.36 -23.45
C HIS A 230 12.68 6.08 -23.38
N LYS A 231 12.14 5.01 -23.99
CA LYS A 231 12.77 4.10 -24.96
C LYS A 231 14.09 3.42 -24.58
N LEU A 232 14.06 2.08 -24.51
CA LEU A 232 15.10 1.23 -25.10
C LEU A 232 14.42 0.22 -26.03
N ARG A 233 14.64 0.39 -27.33
CA ARG A 233 14.55 -0.71 -28.30
C ARG A 233 15.79 -1.55 -28.08
N VAL A 234 15.62 -2.87 -28.09
CA VAL A 234 16.69 -3.83 -28.39
C VAL A 234 17.09 -3.64 -29.85
#